data_AF-A0A2B4MPL5-F1
#
_entry.id   AF-A0A2B4MPL5-F1
#
_cell.length_a   1.000
_cell.length_b   1.000
_cell.length_c   1.000
_cell.angle_alpha   90.00
_cell.angle_beta   90.00
_cell.angle_gamma   90.00
#
_symmetry.space_group_name_H-M   'P 1'
#
loop_
_entity.id
_entity.type
_entity.pdbx_description
1 polymer ?
#
loop_
_entity_poly.entity_id
_entity_poly.type
_entity_poly.pdbx_seq_one_letter_code
_entity_poly.pdbx_strand_id
1 'polypeptide(L)'
;MRIKGVLISFLVLVTFLGFSPIEKASASVSSDSVNEVGDRIDTNKNYYIVPADSPTRGLDSHQSFNFFPFLVVSSRGNTVEKPAATPMKLHFFEENKKYRIGTPYDSSWIDNNLRFMPFEKDTAYWTITPVEGGYTLQAEGGYLDYKEIESPMYGPTTRAYLGKEKVVWKLVPAP
;
A
#
# COMPACT_ATOMS: atom_id res chain seq x y z
N MET A 1 -81.20 -52.19 6.19
CA MET A 1 -81.30 -52.84 4.86
C MET A 1 -79.90 -52.89 4.24
N ARG A 2 -79.55 -54.05 3.69
CA ARG A 2 -78.28 -54.34 2.97
C ARG A 2 -78.25 -53.63 1.60
N ILE A 3 -77.05 -53.31 1.10
CA ILE A 3 -76.54 -53.43 -0.29
C ILE A 3 -75.09 -52.90 -0.24
N LYS A 4 -74.06 -53.77 -0.30
CA LYS A 4 -73.32 -54.20 -1.51
C LYS A 4 -72.74 -53.00 -2.28
N GLY A 5 -71.47 -52.89 -2.63
CA GLY A 5 -70.38 -53.83 -2.57
C GLY A 5 -69.14 -53.20 -3.22
N VAL A 6 -68.01 -53.70 -2.76
CA VAL A 6 -66.66 -53.69 -3.33
C VAL A 6 -66.63 -53.63 -4.87
N LEU A 7 -65.82 -52.73 -5.41
CA LEU A 7 -65.13 -52.94 -6.69
C LEU A 7 -63.64 -52.65 -6.50
N ILE A 8 -62.90 -53.76 -6.53
CA ILE A 8 -61.45 -53.86 -6.58
C ILE A 8 -60.99 -53.40 -7.97
N SER A 9 -59.94 -52.59 -8.01
CA SER A 9 -59.04 -52.52 -9.16
C SER A 9 -57.67 -52.05 -8.69
N PHE A 10 -56.86 -53.03 -8.28
CA PHE A 10 -55.41 -52.95 -8.20
C PHE A 10 -54.85 -52.52 -9.57
N LEU A 11 -54.18 -51.37 -9.65
CA LEU A 11 -53.11 -51.21 -10.62
C LEU A 11 -51.93 -50.51 -9.93
N VAL A 12 -50.96 -51.34 -9.60
CA VAL A 12 -49.62 -51.01 -9.12
C VAL A 12 -48.87 -50.32 -10.26
N LEU A 13 -48.32 -49.13 -10.02
CA LEU A 13 -47.09 -48.73 -10.67
C LEU A 13 -46.19 -48.02 -9.67
N VAL A 14 -45.26 -48.81 -9.14
CA VAL A 14 -44.11 -48.38 -8.36
C VAL A 14 -43.29 -47.39 -9.20
N THR A 15 -43.14 -46.16 -8.71
CA THR A 15 -41.95 -45.36 -9.00
C THR A 15 -41.48 -44.70 -7.71
N PHE A 16 -40.43 -45.32 -7.15
CA PHE A 16 -39.25 -44.69 -6.53
C PHE A 16 -39.46 -43.41 -5.71
N LEU A 17 -39.35 -43.48 -4.38
CA LEU A 17 -38.09 -43.18 -3.67
C LEU A 17 -37.45 -41.85 -4.12
N GLY A 18 -37.48 -40.86 -3.22
CA GLY A 18 -36.38 -39.92 -3.09
C GLY A 18 -36.75 -38.44 -3.08
N PHE A 19 -36.37 -37.80 -1.97
CA PHE A 19 -36.10 -36.37 -1.80
C PHE A 19 -37.27 -35.47 -1.37
N SER A 20 -37.36 -35.32 -0.05
CA SER A 20 -37.88 -34.14 0.64
C SER A 20 -37.30 -32.84 0.06
N PRO A 21 -38.02 -31.70 0.17
CA PRO A 21 -37.53 -30.40 -0.28
C PRO A 21 -36.27 -30.06 0.50
N ILE A 22 -35.16 -29.87 -0.21
CA ILE A 22 -33.90 -29.42 0.36
C ILE A 22 -34.12 -28.05 0.99
N GLU A 23 -34.06 -28.05 2.32
CA GLU A 23 -33.83 -26.89 3.16
C GLU A 23 -32.60 -26.17 2.61
N LYS A 24 -32.79 -24.92 2.16
CA LYS A 24 -31.73 -24.10 1.57
C LYS A 24 -30.76 -23.74 2.69
N ALA A 25 -29.83 -24.63 2.98
CA ALA A 25 -28.67 -24.33 3.80
C ALA A 25 -27.93 -23.19 3.11
N SER A 26 -28.02 -21.99 3.67
CA SER A 26 -27.08 -20.92 3.39
C SER A 26 -25.72 -21.45 3.82
N ALA A 27 -24.97 -21.98 2.85
CA ALA A 27 -23.57 -22.25 3.02
C ALA A 27 -22.94 -20.92 3.46
N SER A 28 -22.46 -20.90 4.70
CA SER A 28 -21.45 -19.95 5.15
C SER A 28 -20.25 -20.19 4.25
N VAL A 29 -20.23 -19.48 3.12
CA VAL A 29 -19.03 -19.29 2.32
C VAL A 29 -18.03 -18.67 3.28
N SER A 30 -17.04 -19.47 3.67
CA SER A 30 -15.77 -18.99 4.18
C SER A 30 -15.39 -17.80 3.32
N SER A 31 -15.45 -16.60 3.89
CA SER A 31 -14.85 -15.43 3.26
C SER A 31 -13.35 -15.67 3.33
N ASP A 32 -12.85 -16.37 2.33
CA ASP A 32 -11.44 -16.60 2.10
C ASP A 32 -10.73 -15.25 2.25
N SER A 33 -9.79 -15.19 3.19
CA SER A 33 -8.91 -14.06 3.50
C SER A 33 -7.93 -13.74 2.36
N VAL A 34 -8.30 -14.05 1.12
CA VAL A 34 -7.44 -14.05 -0.07
C VAL A 34 -7.33 -12.66 -0.68
N ASN A 35 -8.13 -11.69 -0.25
CA ASN A 35 -8.07 -10.30 -0.73
C ASN A 35 -7.21 -9.35 0.12
N GLU A 36 -6.65 -9.76 1.27
CA GLU A 36 -5.72 -8.87 2.00
C GLU A 36 -4.32 -8.80 1.38
N VAL A 37 -3.95 -9.77 0.52
CA VAL A 37 -2.59 -9.88 -0.03
C VAL A 37 -2.44 -9.16 -1.38
N GLY A 38 -3.54 -8.90 -2.10
CA GLY A 38 -3.51 -8.33 -3.46
C GLY A 38 -3.17 -6.84 -3.54
N ASP A 39 -3.48 -6.06 -2.49
CA ASP A 39 -3.29 -4.60 -2.47
C ASP A 39 -2.01 -4.16 -1.73
N ARG A 40 -1.23 -5.12 -1.22
CA ARG A 40 -0.03 -4.82 -0.45
C ARG A 40 1.13 -4.49 -1.39
N ILE A 41 1.80 -3.38 -1.11
CA ILE A 41 3.03 -2.99 -1.83
C ILE A 41 4.05 -4.13 -1.73
N ASP A 42 4.62 -4.53 -2.87
CA ASP A 42 5.60 -5.60 -2.97
C ASP A 42 6.94 -5.18 -2.30
N THR A 43 7.08 -5.54 -1.04
CA THR A 43 8.27 -5.22 -0.23
C THR A 43 9.53 -5.98 -0.67
N ASN A 44 9.45 -6.89 -1.65
CA ASN A 44 10.65 -7.50 -2.23
C ASN A 44 11.35 -6.57 -3.23
N LYS A 45 10.64 -5.57 -3.77
CA LYS A 45 11.19 -4.58 -4.69
C LYS A 45 11.78 -3.37 -3.96
N ASN A 46 12.54 -2.60 -4.72
CA ASN A 46 12.93 -1.23 -4.38
C ASN A 46 12.10 -0.28 -5.25
N TYR A 47 11.89 0.94 -4.78
CA TYR A 47 11.06 1.92 -5.48
C TYR A 47 11.73 3.27 -5.53
N TYR A 48 11.65 3.94 -6.67
CA TYR A 48 11.71 5.39 -6.70
C TYR A 48 10.36 5.94 -6.23
N ILE A 49 10.39 6.78 -5.20
CA ILE A 49 9.20 7.48 -4.70
C ILE A 49 9.18 8.85 -5.37
N VAL A 50 8.21 9.07 -6.26
CA VAL A 50 8.13 10.29 -7.10
C VAL A 50 6.80 11.00 -6.87
N PRO A 51 6.75 12.34 -6.84
CA PRO A 51 5.49 13.04 -6.74
C PRO A 51 4.72 12.88 -8.07
N ALA A 52 3.40 12.72 -7.99
CA ALA A 52 2.59 12.33 -9.14
C ALA A 52 2.51 13.40 -10.23
N ASP A 53 2.65 14.68 -9.85
CA ASP A 53 2.70 15.87 -10.69
C ASP A 53 4.10 16.15 -11.28
N SER A 54 5.16 15.55 -10.74
CA SER A 54 6.53 15.66 -11.23
C SER A 54 7.25 14.31 -11.29
N PRO A 55 6.78 13.37 -12.13
CA PRO A 55 7.17 11.96 -12.07
C PRO A 55 8.61 11.66 -12.53
N THR A 56 9.35 12.64 -13.01
CA THR A 56 10.75 12.49 -13.44
C THR A 56 11.75 12.81 -12.32
N ARG A 57 11.27 13.38 -11.21
CA ARG A 57 12.02 13.75 -10.02
C ARG A 57 11.53 12.86 -8.87
N GLY A 58 12.39 12.49 -7.94
CA GLY A 58 11.94 11.71 -6.79
C GLY A 58 12.70 12.02 -5.52
N LEU A 59 12.37 11.27 -4.48
CA LEU A 59 13.02 11.37 -3.19
C LEU A 59 14.51 11.08 -3.31
N ASP A 60 15.30 11.94 -2.69
CA ASP A 60 16.74 11.85 -2.67
C ASP A 60 17.29 12.35 -1.32
N SER A 61 18.57 12.13 -1.10
CA SER A 61 19.29 12.66 0.05
C SER A 61 20.05 13.92 -0.34
N HIS A 62 20.00 14.94 0.49
CA HIS A 62 20.87 16.09 0.38
C HIS A 62 21.73 16.20 1.64
N GLN A 63 23.05 16.28 1.46
CA GLN A 63 24.02 16.32 2.55
C GLN A 63 24.12 17.71 3.23
N SER A 64 23.01 18.40 3.47
CA SER A 64 23.07 19.71 4.12
C SER A 64 22.18 19.90 5.33
N PHE A 65 22.47 20.94 6.12
CA PHE A 65 21.81 21.30 7.39
C PHE A 65 22.19 20.52 8.66
N ASN A 66 22.79 19.32 8.63
CA ASN A 66 23.17 18.56 9.85
C ASN A 66 24.27 17.50 9.60
N PHE A 67 24.70 16.80 10.67
CA PHE A 67 25.56 15.60 10.60
C PHE A 67 24.93 14.45 9.77
N PHE A 68 23.61 14.48 9.59
CA PHE A 68 22.84 13.49 8.85
C PHE A 68 22.16 14.13 7.62
N PRO A 69 22.21 13.48 6.45
CA PRO A 69 21.49 13.94 5.26
C PRO A 69 19.98 14.06 5.52
N PHE A 70 19.32 14.99 4.85
CA PHE A 70 17.87 15.14 4.89
C PHE A 70 17.23 14.80 3.55
N LEU A 71 15.96 14.46 3.60
CA LEU A 71 15.14 14.10 2.46
C LEU A 71 14.79 15.33 1.63
N VAL A 72 15.00 15.23 0.33
CA VAL A 72 14.65 16.25 -0.67
C VAL A 72 13.93 15.59 -1.84
N VAL A 73 13.36 16.42 -2.72
CA VAL A 73 13.01 16.03 -4.07
C VAL A 73 14.10 16.55 -5.00
N SER A 74 14.66 15.68 -5.84
CA SER A 74 15.76 16.04 -6.74
C SER A 74 15.42 17.24 -7.64
N SER A 75 16.43 18.03 -8.03
CA SER A 75 16.23 19.31 -8.74
C SER A 75 16.09 19.18 -10.26
N ARG A 76 16.64 18.12 -10.87
CA ARG A 76 16.57 17.87 -12.32
C ARG A 76 16.04 16.47 -12.57
N GLY A 77 14.94 16.37 -13.31
CA GLY A 77 14.34 15.10 -13.66
C GLY A 77 15.11 14.35 -14.73
N ASN A 78 14.92 13.04 -14.79
CA ASN A 78 15.35 12.18 -15.89
C ASN A 78 14.09 11.68 -16.63
N THR A 79 13.88 10.38 -16.85
CA THR A 79 12.62 9.89 -17.45
C THR A 79 11.65 9.42 -16.37
N VAL A 80 10.40 9.11 -16.73
CA VAL A 80 9.40 8.58 -15.78
C VAL A 80 9.79 7.18 -15.30
N GLU A 81 10.41 6.38 -16.17
CA GLU A 81 10.86 5.01 -15.89
C GLU A 81 12.17 4.99 -15.11
N LYS A 82 12.97 6.05 -15.24
CA LYS A 82 14.26 6.23 -14.55
C LYS A 82 14.34 7.64 -13.98
N PRO A 83 13.55 7.97 -12.96
CA PRO A 83 13.57 9.29 -12.37
C PRO A 83 14.92 9.58 -11.72
N ALA A 84 15.25 10.86 -11.59
CA ALA A 84 16.38 11.26 -10.77
C ALA A 84 15.97 11.11 -9.29
N ALA A 85 16.30 9.98 -8.68
CA ALA A 85 15.90 9.64 -7.33
C ALA A 85 16.81 8.57 -6.74
N THR A 86 16.90 8.52 -5.41
CA THR A 86 17.50 7.41 -4.68
C THR A 86 16.46 6.28 -4.56
N PRO A 87 16.77 5.04 -4.94
CA PRO A 87 15.88 3.91 -4.68
C PRO A 87 15.63 3.77 -3.18
N MET A 88 14.39 3.54 -2.79
CA MET A 88 13.96 3.35 -1.41
C MET A 88 13.45 1.93 -1.21
N LYS A 89 13.78 1.36 -0.06
CA LYS A 89 13.27 0.06 0.42
C LYS A 89 12.11 0.30 1.38
N LEU A 90 11.01 -0.39 1.13
CA LEU A 90 9.84 -0.38 1.99
C LEU A 90 9.82 -1.66 2.82
N HIS A 91 9.82 -1.51 4.15
CA HIS A 91 9.77 -2.61 5.09
C HIS A 91 8.44 -2.58 5.82
N PHE A 92 7.57 -3.54 5.54
CA PHE A 92 6.31 -3.64 6.28
C PHE A 92 6.54 -4.21 7.67
N PHE A 93 5.91 -3.59 8.67
CA PHE A 93 5.96 -3.99 10.06
C PHE A 93 4.58 -4.48 10.49
N GLU A 94 4.48 -5.80 10.70
CA GLU A 94 3.19 -6.49 10.93
C GLU A 94 2.46 -5.98 12.17
N GLU A 95 3.18 -5.73 13.27
CA GLU A 95 2.58 -5.41 14.57
C GLU A 95 1.70 -4.15 14.54
N ASN A 96 2.09 -3.14 13.75
CA ASN A 96 1.35 -1.88 13.65
C ASN A 96 0.79 -1.60 12.25
N LYS A 97 0.93 -2.56 11.31
CA LYS A 97 0.49 -2.45 9.91
C LYS A 97 1.01 -1.20 9.19
N LYS A 98 2.23 -0.77 9.52
CA LYS A 98 2.90 0.40 8.89
C LYS A 98 4.16 -0.01 8.15
N TYR A 99 4.67 0.90 7.33
CA TYR A 99 5.92 0.75 6.62
C TYR A 99 7.03 1.54 7.32
N ARG A 100 8.25 1.05 7.18
CA ARG A 100 9.47 1.81 7.42
C ARG A 100 10.15 2.02 6.08
N ILE A 101 10.75 3.18 5.90
CA ILE A 101 11.38 3.57 4.64
C ILE A 101 12.85 3.79 4.92
N GLY A 102 13.68 3.09 4.16
CA GLY A 102 15.13 3.23 4.22
C GLY A 102 15.74 3.14 2.83
N THR A 103 17.05 3.27 2.76
CA THR A 103 17.81 3.00 1.55
C THR A 103 18.12 1.50 1.45
N PRO A 104 18.29 0.94 0.24
CA PRO A 104 18.48 -0.50 0.06
C PRO A 104 19.92 -0.98 0.33
N TYR A 105 20.92 -0.10 0.31
CA TYR A 105 22.34 -0.47 0.33
C TYR A 105 23.04 -0.19 1.66
N ASP A 106 22.55 0.78 2.40
CA ASP A 106 23.02 1.18 3.72
C ASP A 106 21.85 1.11 4.70
N SER A 107 22.10 0.80 5.97
CA SER A 107 21.06 0.71 7.00
C SER A 107 20.57 2.09 7.45
N SER A 108 20.39 3.01 6.49
CA SER A 108 19.92 4.37 6.70
C SER A 108 18.40 4.42 6.59
N TRP A 109 17.75 4.95 7.61
CA TRP A 109 16.30 4.99 7.78
C TRP A 109 15.80 6.43 7.82
N ILE A 110 14.61 6.69 7.29
CA ILE A 110 13.98 8.00 7.38
C ILE A 110 13.33 8.16 8.75
N ASP A 111 13.72 9.18 9.52
CA ASP A 111 13.09 9.56 10.80
C ASP A 111 11.90 10.54 10.61
N ASN A 112 11.19 10.86 11.69
CA ASN A 112 10.05 11.80 11.63
C ASN A 112 10.45 13.25 11.27
N ASN A 113 11.74 13.58 11.33
CA ASN A 113 12.27 14.88 10.87
C ASN A 113 12.75 14.83 9.42
N LEU A 114 12.48 13.72 8.72
CA LEU A 114 12.89 13.44 7.36
C LEU A 114 14.42 13.47 7.17
N ARG A 115 15.15 12.96 8.16
CA ARG A 115 16.60 12.75 8.10
C ARG A 115 16.90 11.27 7.92
N PHE A 116 18.01 10.98 7.26
CA PHE A 116 18.56 9.64 7.14
C PHE A 116 19.40 9.31 8.38
N MET A 117 18.95 8.34 9.17
CA MET A 117 19.56 7.93 10.42
C MET A 117 20.11 6.49 10.30
N PRO A 118 21.30 6.18 10.82
CA PRO A 118 21.90 4.85 10.69
C PRO A 118 21.30 3.79 11.64
N PHE A 119 20.30 4.16 12.45
CA PHE A 119 19.71 3.30 13.46
C PHE A 119 18.22 3.07 13.23
N GLU A 120 17.83 1.81 13.12
CA GLU A 120 16.43 1.39 12.90
C GLU A 120 15.50 1.85 14.04
N LYS A 121 15.98 1.97 15.28
CA LYS A 121 15.16 2.40 16.43
C LYS A 121 14.58 3.81 16.29
N ASP A 122 15.19 4.66 15.46
CA ASP A 122 14.81 6.07 15.29
C ASP A 122 13.96 6.27 14.01
N THR A 123 13.58 5.17 13.34
CA THR A 123 12.82 5.21 12.08
C THR A 123 11.37 5.66 12.28
N ALA A 124 10.88 6.44 11.33
CA ALA A 124 9.48 6.78 11.24
C ALA A 124 8.65 5.58 10.75
N TYR A 125 7.44 5.45 11.29
CA TYR A 125 6.44 4.53 10.79
C TYR A 125 5.44 5.25 9.89
N TRP A 126 5.34 4.76 8.67
CA TRP A 126 4.58 5.35 7.57
C TRP A 126 3.31 4.55 7.30
N THR A 127 2.18 5.24 7.26
CA THR A 127 0.97 4.74 6.63
C THR A 127 1.01 5.12 5.15
N ILE A 128 1.05 4.11 4.28
CA ILE A 128 1.02 4.30 2.82
C ILE A 128 -0.35 3.86 2.33
N THR A 129 -1.16 4.81 1.87
CA THR A 129 -2.56 4.56 1.49
C THR A 129 -2.72 4.73 -0.02
N PRO A 130 -3.25 3.72 -0.74
CA PRO A 130 -3.56 3.87 -2.15
C PRO A 130 -4.66 4.91 -2.36
N VAL A 131 -4.49 5.77 -3.35
CA VAL A 131 -5.44 6.81 -3.77
C VAL A 131 -5.46 6.88 -5.30
N GLU A 132 -6.39 7.66 -5.86
CA GLU A 132 -6.39 7.89 -7.31
C GLU A 132 -5.03 8.46 -7.77
N GLY A 133 -4.43 7.80 -8.77
CA GLY A 133 -3.15 8.23 -9.34
C GLY A 133 -1.88 7.82 -8.57
N GLY A 134 -2.00 7.18 -7.40
CA GLY A 134 -0.83 6.73 -6.63
C GLY A 134 -1.13 6.45 -5.16
N TYR A 135 -0.33 7.04 -4.28
CA TYR A 135 -0.33 6.80 -2.83
C TYR A 135 -0.16 8.10 -2.06
N THR A 136 -0.78 8.20 -0.89
CA THR A 136 -0.38 9.19 0.12
C THR A 136 0.53 8.53 1.14
N LEU A 137 1.61 9.19 1.52
CA LEU A 137 2.53 8.73 2.56
C LEU A 137 2.35 9.61 3.80
N GLN A 138 2.06 9.00 4.95
CA GLN A 138 1.81 9.72 6.20
C GLN A 138 2.68 9.17 7.33
N ALA A 139 3.42 10.04 8.01
CA ALA A 139 4.16 9.72 9.23
C ALA A 139 3.57 10.47 10.42
N GLU A 140 4.17 10.27 11.60
CA GLU A 140 3.88 11.13 12.74
C GLU A 140 4.30 12.57 12.41
N GLY A 141 3.35 13.50 12.49
CA GLY A 141 3.57 14.91 12.15
C GLY A 141 2.92 15.36 10.84
N GLY A 142 2.54 14.45 9.93
CA GLY A 142 1.79 14.83 8.73
C GLY A 142 1.97 13.92 7.52
N TYR A 143 1.45 14.38 6.39
CA TYR A 143 1.66 13.78 5.07
C TYR A 143 3.01 14.22 4.49
N LEU A 144 3.68 13.32 3.78
CA LEU A 144 4.87 13.67 3.02
C LEU A 144 4.50 14.66 1.92
N ASP A 145 5.14 15.81 1.97
CA ASP A 145 4.94 16.94 1.08
C ASP A 145 6.32 17.47 0.65
N TYR A 146 6.36 18.35 -0.34
CA TYR A 146 7.58 19.02 -0.79
C TYR A 146 7.29 20.43 -1.25
N LYS A 147 8.27 21.31 -1.05
CA LYS A 147 8.17 22.69 -1.50
C LYS A 147 9.52 23.20 -1.96
N GLU A 148 9.48 24.08 -2.94
CA GLU A 148 10.65 24.83 -3.36
C GLU A 148 11.01 25.85 -2.29
N ILE A 149 12.30 25.91 -1.95
CA ILE A 149 12.88 26.84 -1.01
C ILE A 149 14.17 27.41 -1.60
N GLU A 150 14.45 28.67 -1.30
CA GLU A 150 15.75 29.25 -1.56
C GLU A 150 16.65 28.99 -0.34
N SER A 151 17.66 28.14 -0.51
CA SER A 151 18.65 27.90 0.52
C SER A 151 19.77 28.94 0.43
N PRO A 152 20.08 29.71 1.50
CA PRO A 152 21.17 30.67 1.48
C PRO A 152 22.54 30.07 1.10
N MET A 153 22.72 28.76 1.30
CA MET A 153 23.98 28.07 1.11
C MET A 153 24.02 27.17 -0.15
N TYR A 154 22.86 26.70 -0.63
CA TYR A 154 22.78 25.71 -1.72
C TYR A 154 21.93 26.18 -2.90
N GLY A 155 21.40 27.41 -2.82
CA GLY A 155 20.48 27.95 -3.82
C GLY A 155 19.13 27.25 -3.82
N PRO A 156 18.42 27.25 -4.97
CA PRO A 156 17.11 26.63 -5.09
C PRO A 156 17.15 25.13 -4.76
N THR A 157 16.29 24.70 -3.84
CA THR A 157 16.15 23.29 -3.44
C THR A 157 14.68 22.97 -3.24
N THR A 158 14.27 21.75 -3.60
CA THR A 158 12.92 21.26 -3.30
C THR A 158 12.99 20.37 -2.06
N ARG A 159 12.62 20.93 -0.91
CA ARG A 159 12.74 20.26 0.39
C ARG A 159 11.50 19.42 0.67
N ALA A 160 11.70 18.17 1.12
CA ALA A 160 10.62 17.37 1.66
C ALA A 160 10.28 17.83 3.09
N TYR A 161 9.02 17.80 3.46
CA TYR A 161 8.53 18.14 4.79
C TYR A 161 7.25 17.35 5.12
N LEU A 162 6.84 17.38 6.39
CA LEU A 162 5.55 16.84 6.81
C LEU A 162 4.52 17.96 6.84
N GLY A 163 3.56 17.88 5.92
CA GLY A 163 2.48 18.85 5.72
C GLY A 163 1.12 18.33 6.18
N LYS A 164 0.12 19.21 6.17
CA LYS A 164 -1.28 18.84 6.43
C LYS A 164 -2.00 18.36 5.18
N GLU A 165 -1.52 18.79 4.01
CA GLU A 165 -2.15 18.51 2.72
C GLU A 165 -1.72 17.14 2.20
N LYS A 166 -2.64 16.47 1.52
CA LYS A 166 -2.38 15.17 0.91
C LYS A 166 -1.71 15.40 -0.44
N VAL A 167 -0.45 14.99 -0.54
CA VAL A 167 0.27 14.93 -1.81
C VAL A 167 0.26 13.48 -2.31
N VAL A 168 0.01 13.31 -3.61
CA VAL A 168 0.00 12.00 -4.25
C VAL A 168 1.40 11.67 -4.76
N TRP A 169 1.89 10.50 -4.39
CA TRP A 169 3.18 9.95 -4.77
C TRP A 169 2.99 8.66 -5.56
N LYS A 170 3.89 8.37 -6.49
CA LYS A 170 3.96 7.11 -7.23
C LYS A 170 5.15 6.31 -6.75
N LEU A 171 4.97 4.99 -6.72
CA LEU A 171 6.03 4.02 -6.45
C LEU A 171 6.44 3.41 -7.79
N VAL A 172 7.54 3.92 -8.37
CA VAL A 172 8.10 3.40 -9.62
C VAL A 172 9.12 2.33 -9.26
N PRO A 173 8.98 1.07 -9.73
CA PRO A 173 9.96 0.03 -9.44
C PRO A 173 11.38 0.44 -9.86
N ALA A 174 12.32 0.30 -8.94
CA ALA A 174 13.74 0.52 -9.21
C ALA A 174 14.44 -0.80 -9.59
N PRO A 175 15.55 -0.75 -10.35
CA PRO A 175 16.35 -1.92 -10.72
C PRO A 175 16.92 -2.69 -9.52
#